data_AF-A0A1X9M9S2-F1
#
_entry.id   AF-A0A1X9M9S2-F1
#
_cell.length_a   1.000
_cell.length_b   1.000
_cell.length_c   1.000
_cell.angle_alpha   90.00
_cell.angle_beta   90.00
_cell.angle_gamma   90.00
#
_symmetry.space_group_name_H-M   'P 1'
#
loop_
_entity.id
_entity.type
_entity.pdbx_description
1 polymer ?
#
loop_
_entity_poly.entity_id
_entity_poly.type
_entity_poly.pdbx_seq_one_letter_code
_entity_poly.pdbx_strand_id
1 'polypeptide(L)' 'MNLYKKLPPELLIHFYQSLMNTIKKGNLKKNTFYELGMIISVAAQRGIQLAD' A
#
# COMPACT_ATOMS: atom_id res chain seq x y z
N MET A 1 13.95 3.31 -7.31
CA MET A 1 14.08 2.95 -5.87
C MET A 1 12.68 2.91 -5.29
N ASN A 2 12.14 1.75 -4.93
CA ASN A 2 10.75 1.65 -4.47
C ASN A 2 10.67 2.13 -3.00
N LEU A 3 10.08 3.31 -2.77
CA LEU A 3 9.98 3.99 -1.46
C LEU A 3 9.43 3.05 -0.36
N TYR A 4 8.47 2.20 -0.74
CA TYR A 4 7.85 1.21 0.13
C TYR A 4 8.82 0.18 0.71
N LYS A 5 9.92 -0.16 0.02
CA LYS A 5 10.88 -1.16 0.49
C LYS A 5 11.62 -0.75 1.77
N LYS A 6 11.83 0.54 1.98
CA LYS A 6 12.57 1.08 3.14
C LYS A 6 11.65 1.57 4.26
N LEU A 7 10.33 1.53 4.06
CA LEU A 7 9.37 2.01 5.05
C LEU A 7 9.30 1.07 6.26
N PRO A 8 9.21 1.60 7.49
CA PRO A 8 8.77 0.82 8.65
C PRO A 8 7.46 0.07 8.36
N PRO A 9 7.28 -1.16 8.88
CA PRO A 9 6.06 -1.95 8.65
C PRO A 9 4.77 -1.20 8.99
N GLU A 10 4.76 -0.43 10.08
CA GLU A 10 3.59 0.32 10.55
C GLU A 10 3.18 1.39 9.53
N LEU A 11 4.17 2.09 8.97
CA LEU A 11 3.91 3.08 7.93
C LEU A 11 3.42 2.43 6.64
N LEU A 12 3.98 1.28 6.25
CA LEU A 12 3.52 0.54 5.08
C LEU A 12 2.04 0.14 5.21
N ILE A 13 1.64 -0.36 6.39
CA ILE A 13 0.26 -0.71 6.72
C ILE A 13 -0.64 0.52 6.70
N HIS A 14 -0.19 1.64 7.28
CA HIS A 14 -0.96 2.89 7.28
C HIS A 14 -1.18 3.41 5.85
N PHE A 15 -0.17 3.35 4.97
CA PHE A 15 -0.31 3.70 3.56
C PHE A 15 -1.32 2.80 2.85
N TYR A 16 -1.25 1.49 3.08
CA TYR A 16 -2.23 0.54 2.54
C TYR A 16 -3.66 0.90 2.96
N GLN A 17 -3.90 1.13 4.25
CA GLN A 17 -5.23 1.45 4.77
C GLN A 17 -5.77 2.78 4.22
N SER A 18 -4.92 3.80 4.14
CA SER A 18 -5.28 5.10 3.57
C SER A 18 -5.65 4.99 2.08
N LEU A 19 -4.90 4.18 1.33
CA LEU A 19 -5.17 3.92 -0.08
C LEU A 19 -6.48 3.14 -0.26
N MET A 20 -6.72 2.11 0.55
CA MET A 20 -7.98 1.37 0.55
C MET A 20 -9.18 2.24 0.89
N ASN A 21 -9.06 3.16 1.86
CA ASN A 21 -10.11 4.14 2.17
C ASN A 21 -10.38 5.06 0.98
N THR A 22 -9.33 5.49 0.28
CA THR A 22 -9.43 6.31 -0.94
C THR A 22 -10.17 5.57 -2.06
N ILE A 23 -9.87 4.27 -2.24
CA ILE A 23 -10.56 3.39 -3.20
C ILE A 23 -12.03 3.23 -2.82
N LYS A 24 -12.34 2.94 -1.56
CA LYS A 24 -13.72 2.80 -1.05
C LYS A 24 -14.54 4.08 -1.26
N LYS A 25 -13.92 5.25 -1.16
CA LYS A 25 -14.55 6.55 -1.41
C LYS A 25 -14.66 6.92 -2.89
N GLY A 26 -14.12 6.11 -3.80
CA GLY A 26 -14.12 6.38 -5.24
C GLY A 26 -13.20 7.53 -5.68
N ASN A 27 -12.33 8.04 -4.79
CA ASN A 27 -11.43 9.16 -5.09
C ASN A 27 -10.11 8.66 -5.71
N LEU A 28 -10.22 7.89 -6.80
CA LEU A 28 -9.10 7.22 -7.44
C LEU A 28 -8.27 8.20 -8.27
N LYS A 29 -6.95 8.14 -8.09
CA LYS A 29 -6.00 8.79 -9.01
C LYS A 29 -5.54 7.75 -10.04
N LYS A 30 -5.04 8.24 -11.18
CA LYS A 30 -4.52 7.37 -12.28
C LYS A 30 -3.53 6.31 -11.81
N ASN A 31 -2.77 6.58 -10.74
CA ASN A 31 -1.72 5.70 -10.23
C ASN A 31 -2.14 4.87 -9.00
N THR A 32 -3.38 4.96 -8.52
CA THR A 32 -3.82 4.30 -7.28
C THR A 32 -3.59 2.79 -7.30
N PHE A 33 -3.95 2.10 -8.39
CA PHE A 33 -3.73 0.65 -8.50
C PHE A 33 -2.25 0.27 -8.67
N TYR A 34 -1.45 1.16 -9.26
CA TYR A 34 0.00 0.96 -9.35
C TYR A 34 0.67 1.06 -7.96
N GLU A 35 0.29 2.07 -7.17
CA GLU A 35 0.75 2.21 -5.78
C GLU A 35 0.30 1.04 -4.92
N LEU A 36 -0.95 0.59 -5.07
CA LEU A 36 -1.48 -0.58 -4.38
C LEU A 36 -0.66 -1.84 -4.68
N GLY A 37 -0.38 -2.10 -5.97
CA GLY A 37 0.45 -3.23 -6.38
C GLY A 37 1.86 -3.20 -5.79
N MET A 38 2.48 -2.01 -5.71
CA MET A 38 3.78 -1.85 -5.07
C MET A 38 3.74 -2.14 -3.57
N ILE A 39 2.73 -1.63 -2.86
CA ILE A 39 2.58 -1.84 -1.42
C ILE A 39 2.37 -3.33 -1.13
N ILE A 40 1.46 -3.99 -1.85
CA ILE A 40 1.20 -5.43 -1.71
C ILE A 40 2.45 -6.25 -2.01
N SER A 41 3.15 -5.95 -3.11
CA SER A 41 4.37 -6.67 -3.48
C SER A 41 5.46 -6.55 -2.40
N VAL A 42 5.64 -5.37 -1.82
CA VAL A 42 6.62 -5.15 -0.75
C VAL A 42 6.20 -5.81 0.55
N ALA A 43 4.92 -5.76 0.91
CA ALA A 43 4.40 -6.42 2.10
C ALA A 43 4.61 -7.94 2.02
N ALA A 44 4.28 -8.55 0.87
CA ALA A 44 4.52 -9.97 0.60
C ALA A 44 6.01 -10.34 0.68
N GLN A 45 6.90 -9.54 0.08
CA GLN A 45 8.36 -9.75 0.15
C GLN A 45 8.91 -9.69 1.59
N ARG A 46 8.23 -8.97 2.49
CA ARG A 46 8.67 -8.74 3.87
C ARG A 46 7.91 -9.58 4.90
N GLY A 47 6.99 -10.44 4.46
CA GLY A 47 6.14 -11.22 5.35
C GLY A 47 5.18 -10.36 6.20
N ILE A 48 4.86 -9.15 5.76
CA ILE A 48 3.92 -8.24 6.44
C ILE A 48 2.50 -8.60 6.00
N GLN A 49 1.65 -8.97 6.95
CA GLN A 49 0.22 -9.13 6.68
C GLN A 49 -0.44 -7.77 6.55
N LEU A 50 -1.12 -7.57 5.42
CA LEU A 50 -2.05 -6.45 5.21
C LEU A 50 -3.45 -6.94 5.58
N ALA A 51 -4.26 -6.07 6.19
CA ALA A 51 -5.65 -6.41 6.52
C ALA A 51 -6.52 -6.50 5.27
N ASP A 52 -7.43 -7.48 5.22
CA ASP A 52 -8.42 -7.64 4.14
C ASP A 52 -9.50 -6.53 4.10
#